data_AF-A0A527HGH7-F1
#
_entry.id   AF-A0A527HGH7-F1
#
_cell.length_a   1.000
_cell.length_b   1.000
_cell.length_c   1.000
_cell.angle_alpha   90.00
_cell.angle_beta   90.00
_cell.angle_gamma   90.00
#
_symmetry.space_group_name_H-M   'P 1'
#
loop_
_entity.id
_entity.type
_entity.pdbx_description
1 polymer ?
#
loop_
_entity_poly.entity_id
_entity_poly.type
_entity_poly.pdbx_seq_one_letter_code
_entity_poly.pdbx_strand_id
1 'polypeptide(L)'
;GSFYAPLVSVRGARLDWTRGEPKYFRSSNHVDRGFCADCGTPLTFTAPDGVGLAIGSFDNPAEIVPLIQWGTEAKLPYVDTIPQLPGEETMADVSSASYLADLFSYQHPDHDTEQWPPKERS
;
A
#
# COMPACT_ATOMS: atom_id res chain seq x y z
N GLY A 1 -1.00 -8.76 8.90
CA GLY A 1 -0.27 -9.05 7.65
C GLY A 1 -1.27 -9.09 6.51
N SER A 2 -0.88 -8.68 5.31
CA SER A 2 -1.75 -8.67 4.13
C SER A 2 -1.93 -10.07 3.54
N PHE A 3 -3.08 -10.35 2.89
CA PHE A 3 -3.29 -11.61 2.15
C PHE A 3 -2.36 -11.71 0.93
N TYR A 4 -2.10 -10.57 0.29
CA TYR A 4 -1.21 -10.44 -0.85
C TYR A 4 -0.31 -9.21 -0.70
N ALA A 5 0.77 -9.20 -1.47
CA ALA A 5 1.53 -8.01 -1.78
C ALA A 5 1.43 -7.79 -3.30
N PRO A 6 0.51 -6.94 -3.80
CA PRO A 6 0.47 -6.58 -5.21
C PRO A 6 1.67 -5.69 -5.50
N LEU A 7 2.61 -6.19 -6.30
CA LEU A 7 3.90 -5.55 -6.54
C LEU A 7 4.15 -5.33 -8.04
N VAL A 8 4.83 -4.23 -8.35
CA VAL A 8 5.39 -3.93 -9.68
C VAL A 8 6.92 -3.85 -9.58
N SER A 9 7.62 -4.56 -10.46
CA SER A 9 9.09 -4.56 -10.47
C SER A 9 9.65 -3.28 -11.08
N VAL A 10 10.60 -2.66 -10.39
CA VAL A 10 11.38 -1.51 -10.89
C VAL A 10 12.33 -1.93 -12.01
N ARG A 11 12.75 -3.20 -12.05
CA ARG A 11 13.74 -3.74 -13.01
C ARG A 11 14.98 -2.83 -13.06
N GLY A 12 15.31 -2.29 -14.25
CA GLY A 12 16.43 -1.36 -14.45
C GLY A 12 16.05 0.11 -14.35
N ALA A 13 14.83 0.45 -13.94
CA ALA A 13 14.45 1.84 -13.72
C ALA A 13 15.16 2.42 -12.49
N ARG A 14 15.32 3.74 -12.47
CA ARG A 14 15.84 4.47 -11.32
C ARG A 14 14.70 4.71 -10.33
N LEU A 15 14.93 4.37 -9.06
CA LEU A 15 14.03 4.65 -7.95
C LEU A 15 14.71 5.64 -7.01
N ASP A 16 14.12 6.83 -6.85
CA ASP A 16 14.57 7.83 -5.89
C ASP A 16 13.42 8.19 -4.95
N TRP A 17 13.69 8.23 -3.65
CA TRP A 17 12.75 8.78 -2.66
C TRP A 17 12.91 10.29 -2.62
N THR A 18 11.88 11.02 -3.05
CA THR A 18 11.92 12.48 -3.10
C THR A 18 11.57 13.12 -1.76
N ARG A 19 10.88 12.38 -0.87
CA ARG A 19 10.46 12.80 0.46
C ARG A 19 10.42 11.64 1.45
N GLY A 20 10.98 11.86 2.63
CA GLY A 20 11.14 10.82 3.63
C GLY A 20 11.98 9.65 3.11
N GLU A 21 12.15 8.64 3.94
CA GLU A 21 12.76 7.38 3.54
C GLU A 21 11.94 6.22 4.13
N PRO A 22 11.77 5.10 3.40
CA PRO A 22 11.17 3.92 3.97
C PRO A 22 12.00 3.41 5.15
N LYS A 23 11.32 2.95 6.20
CA LYS A 23 11.95 2.08 7.18
C LYS A 23 11.98 0.67 6.63
N TYR A 24 13.10 -0.04 6.83
CA TYR A 24 13.28 -1.40 6.33
C TYR A 24 13.26 -2.42 7.46
N PHE A 25 12.68 -3.58 7.18
CA PHE A 25 12.74 -4.77 8.03
C PHE A 25 13.20 -5.98 7.23
N ARG A 26 14.27 -6.63 7.71
CA ARG A 26 14.82 -7.86 7.12
C ARG A 26 13.93 -9.05 7.43
N SER A 27 12.96 -9.29 6.55
CA SER A 27 11.92 -10.31 6.72
C SER A 27 12.40 -11.74 6.46
N SER A 28 13.55 -11.91 5.81
CA SER A 28 14.24 -13.20 5.68
C SER A 28 15.74 -12.99 5.46
N ASN A 29 16.48 -14.08 5.30
CA ASN A 29 17.87 -14.02 4.88
C ASN A 29 18.07 -13.36 3.49
N HIS A 30 17.03 -13.28 2.66
CA HIS A 30 17.08 -12.76 1.29
C HIS A 30 16.24 -11.49 1.04
N VAL A 31 15.32 -11.14 1.94
CA VAL A 31 14.28 -10.14 1.65
C VAL A 31 14.21 -9.05 2.70
N ASP A 32 14.28 -7.80 2.24
CA ASP A 32 13.94 -6.60 3.01
C ASP A 32 12.57 -6.05 2.59
N ARG A 33 11.76 -5.65 3.58
CA ARG A 33 10.46 -5.01 3.37
C ARG A 33 10.55 -3.55 3.80
N GLY A 34 10.34 -2.63 2.86
CA GLY A 34 10.26 -1.21 3.12
C GLY A 34 8.82 -0.77 3.41
N PHE A 35 8.64 0.10 4.40
CA PHE A 35 7.34 0.65 4.78
C PHE A 35 7.47 2.10 5.27
N CYS A 36 6.36 2.85 5.22
CA CYS A 36 6.30 4.19 5.79
C CYS A 36 6.60 4.14 7.30
N ALA A 37 7.57 4.92 7.76
CA ALA A 37 8.00 4.91 9.16
C ALA A 37 6.89 5.36 10.14
N ASP A 38 5.94 6.17 9.67
CA ASP A 38 4.90 6.79 10.49
C ASP A 38 3.62 5.94 10.57
N CYS A 39 3.12 5.44 9.43
CA CYS A 39 1.84 4.72 9.37
C CYS A 39 1.97 3.21 9.06
N GLY A 40 3.16 2.73 8.70
CA GLY A 40 3.39 1.31 8.42
C GLY A 40 2.94 0.83 7.03
N THR A 41 2.46 1.72 6.15
CA THR A 41 2.08 1.36 4.77
C THR A 41 3.25 0.66 4.05
N PRO A 42 3.05 -0.56 3.52
CA PRO A 42 4.07 -1.24 2.73
C PRO A 42 4.40 -0.45 1.46
N LEU A 43 5.70 -0.25 1.20
CA LEU A 43 6.19 0.48 0.03
C LEU A 43 7.03 -0.41 -0.88
N THR A 44 7.91 -1.22 -0.30
CA THR A 44 8.84 -2.05 -1.10
C THR A 44 8.96 -3.48 -0.59
N PHE A 45 9.21 -4.38 -1.54
CA PHE A 45 9.72 -5.71 -1.33
C PHE A 45 11.02 -5.84 -2.11
N THR A 46 12.15 -5.98 -1.41
CA THR A 46 13.48 -6.03 -2.03
C THR A 46 14.03 -7.43 -1.89
N ALA A 47 14.33 -8.06 -3.02
CA ALA A 47 14.90 -9.40 -3.12
C ALA A 47 16.15 -9.37 -4.02
N PRO A 48 16.92 -10.47 -4.15
CA PRO A 48 18.15 -10.47 -4.93
C PRO A 48 17.97 -10.13 -6.41
N ASP A 49 16.77 -10.31 -6.96
CA ASP A 49 16.38 -9.99 -8.33
C ASP A 49 15.86 -8.56 -8.52
N GLY A 50 15.72 -7.78 -7.44
CA GLY A 50 15.43 -6.35 -7.47
C GLY A 50 14.37 -5.89 -6.49
N VAL A 51 13.89 -4.65 -6.72
CA VAL A 51 12.86 -4.00 -5.91
C VAL A 51 11.50 -4.13 -6.59
N GLY A 52 10.51 -4.64 -5.85
CA GLY A 52 9.10 -4.51 -6.15
C GLY A 52 8.47 -3.37 -5.33
N LEU A 53 7.75 -2.47 -5.99
CA LEU A 53 6.97 -1.41 -5.34
C LEU A 53 5.54 -1.88 -5.13
N ALA A 54 4.93 -1.54 -4.00
CA ALA A 54 3.52 -1.82 -3.73
C ALA A 54 2.64 -1.05 -4.72
N ILE A 55 1.83 -1.76 -5.52
CA ILE A 55 0.97 -1.14 -6.54
C ILE A 55 0.00 -0.12 -5.90
N GLY A 56 -0.53 -0.43 -4.72
CA GLY A 56 -1.47 0.44 -4.02
C GLY A 56 -0.87 1.74 -3.47
N SER A 57 0.45 1.96 -3.57
CA SER A 57 1.08 3.22 -3.15
C SER A 57 1.32 4.21 -4.30
N PHE A 58 0.86 3.90 -5.51
CA PHE A 58 0.89 4.83 -6.64
C PHE A 58 -0.38 5.69 -6.66
N ASP A 59 -0.31 6.89 -7.24
CA ASP A 59 -1.47 7.79 -7.36
C ASP A 59 -2.57 7.21 -8.25
N ASN A 60 -2.19 6.49 -9.33
CA ASN A 60 -3.10 5.84 -10.26
C ASN A 60 -2.89 4.31 -10.30
N PRO A 61 -3.22 3.58 -9.21
CA PRO A 61 -2.91 2.16 -9.10
C PRO A 61 -3.70 1.29 -10.10
N ALA A 62 -4.84 1.78 -10.59
CA ALA A 62 -5.67 1.09 -11.58
C ALA A 62 -4.97 0.90 -12.94
N GLU A 63 -3.94 1.70 -13.24
CA GLU A 63 -3.15 1.57 -14.47
C GLU A 63 -2.10 0.44 -14.40
N ILE A 64 -1.87 -0.11 -13.20
CA ILE A 64 -0.85 -1.14 -12.96
C ILE A 64 -1.54 -2.47 -12.62
N VAL A 65 -1.75 -3.28 -13.64
CA VAL A 65 -2.45 -4.57 -13.51
C VAL A 65 -1.45 -5.71 -13.22
N PRO A 66 -1.62 -6.49 -12.14
CA PRO A 66 -0.81 -7.67 -11.90
C PRO A 66 -0.93 -8.72 -13.02
N LEU A 67 0.19 -9.28 -13.45
CA LEU A 67 0.23 -10.26 -14.56
C LEU A 67 0.45 -11.71 -14.12
N ILE A 68 1.06 -11.92 -12.96
CA ILE A 68 1.42 -13.25 -12.45
C ILE A 68 1.18 -13.28 -10.94
N GLN A 69 0.62 -14.38 -10.45
CA GLN A 69 0.48 -14.65 -9.02
C GLN A 69 1.56 -15.64 -8.58
N TRP A 70 2.31 -15.26 -7.54
CA TRP A 70 3.35 -16.08 -6.92
C TRP A 70 2.90 -16.57 -5.53
N GLY A 71 3.46 -17.68 -5.05
CA GLY A 71 3.18 -18.21 -3.71
C GLY A 71 1.76 -18.75 -3.55
N THR A 72 1.16 -19.28 -4.62
CA THR A 72 -0.24 -19.74 -4.64
C THR A 72 -0.46 -20.98 -3.77
N GLU A 73 0.60 -21.75 -3.51
CA GLU A 73 0.60 -22.89 -2.58
C GLU A 73 0.26 -22.49 -1.14
N ALA A 74 0.50 -21.22 -0.76
CA ALA A 74 0.18 -20.65 0.54
C ALA A 74 -1.05 -19.73 0.50
N LYS A 75 -1.80 -19.70 -0.61
CA LYS A 75 -3.03 -18.90 -0.73
C LYS A 75 -4.05 -19.35 0.32
N LEU A 76 -4.63 -18.40 1.05
CA LEU A 76 -5.67 -18.72 2.03
C LEU A 76 -6.91 -19.30 1.30
N PRO A 77 -7.57 -20.33 1.87
CA PRO A 77 -8.58 -21.11 1.16
C PRO A 77 -9.85 -20.32 0.80
N TYR A 78 -10.14 -19.24 1.52
CA TYR A 78 -11.34 -18.43 1.33
C TYR A 78 -11.14 -17.23 0.40
N VAL A 79 -9.94 -16.99 -0.15
CA VAL A 79 -9.74 -15.73 -0.90
C VAL A 79 -10.55 -15.67 -2.18
N ASP A 80 -10.69 -16.80 -2.88
CA ASP A 80 -11.49 -16.87 -4.11
C ASP A 80 -12.99 -16.65 -3.83
N THR A 81 -13.42 -16.75 -2.56
CA THR A 81 -14.81 -16.56 -2.14
C THR A 81 -15.11 -15.14 -1.62
N ILE A 82 -14.10 -14.26 -1.50
CA ILE A 82 -14.28 -12.90 -1.00
C ILE A 82 -15.22 -12.06 -1.89
N PRO A 83 -15.11 -12.09 -3.24
CA PRO A 83 -15.98 -11.28 -4.10
C PRO A 83 -17.47 -11.61 -4.00
N GLN A 84 -17.83 -12.77 -3.44
CA GLN A 84 -19.22 -13.20 -3.26
C GLN A 84 -19.79 -12.83 -1.89
N LEU A 85 -18.98 -12.25 -1.00
CA LEU A 85 -19.46 -11.73 0.28
C LEU A 85 -20.35 -10.50 0.04
N PRO A 86 -21.36 -10.26 0.90
CA PRO A 86 -22.10 -9.00 0.89
C PRO A 86 -21.12 -7.82 1.03
N GLY A 87 -21.26 -6.84 0.14
CA GLY A 87 -20.51 -5.58 0.19
C GLY A 87 -21.39 -4.45 0.68
N GLU A 88 -20.85 -3.58 1.52
CA GLU A 88 -21.50 -2.36 1.99
C GLU A 88 -20.57 -1.18 1.71
N GLU A 89 -21.14 -0.06 1.26
CA GLU A 89 -20.39 1.18 1.14
C GLU A 89 -19.99 1.68 2.53
N THR A 90 -18.86 2.38 2.64
CA THR A 90 -18.40 2.95 3.92
C THR A 90 -19.47 3.83 4.57
N MET A 91 -20.25 4.55 3.77
CA MET A 91 -21.31 5.45 4.24
C MET A 91 -22.68 4.77 4.41
N ALA A 92 -22.80 3.45 4.21
CA ALA A 92 -24.06 2.74 4.43
C ALA A 92 -24.48 2.71 5.91
N ASP A 93 -23.55 2.95 6.84
CA ASP A 93 -23.80 2.88 8.30
C ASP A 93 -23.33 4.13 9.08
N VAL A 94 -23.59 5.31 8.54
CA VAL A 94 -23.27 6.59 9.23
C VAL A 94 -24.08 6.74 10.53
N SER A 95 -25.25 6.09 10.62
CA SER A 95 -26.07 6.10 11.83
C SER A 95 -25.45 5.36 13.01
N SER A 96 -24.61 4.34 12.78
CA SER A 96 -23.92 3.64 13.87
C SER A 96 -22.51 4.18 14.14
N ALA A 97 -21.87 4.79 13.14
CA ALA A 97 -20.48 5.25 13.19
C ALA A 97 -20.38 6.79 12.99
N SER A 98 -20.65 7.55 14.05
CA SER A 98 -20.67 9.02 14.01
C SER A 98 -19.35 9.68 13.56
N TYR A 99 -18.21 8.99 13.70
CA TYR A 99 -16.89 9.50 13.28
C TYR A 99 -16.69 9.53 11.76
N LEU A 100 -17.58 8.90 10.98
CA LEU A 100 -17.51 8.97 9.52
C LEU A 100 -17.96 10.34 8.98
N ALA A 101 -18.72 11.11 9.77
CA ALA A 101 -19.25 12.39 9.36
C ALA A 101 -18.17 13.48 9.20
N ASP A 102 -17.08 13.38 9.96
CA ASP A 102 -15.96 14.32 9.98
C ASP A 102 -14.60 13.66 9.65
N LEU A 103 -14.63 12.45 9.07
CA LEU A 103 -13.45 11.69 8.71
C LEU A 103 -12.53 12.49 7.77
N PHE A 104 -11.28 12.65 8.17
CA PHE A 104 -10.23 13.30 7.37
C PHE A 104 -8.98 12.39 7.29
N SER A 105 -8.39 12.29 6.11
CA SER A 105 -7.17 11.50 5.90
C SER A 105 -5.92 12.33 6.20
N TYR A 106 -5.08 11.85 7.10
CA TYR A 106 -3.73 12.40 7.34
C TYR A 106 -2.67 11.80 6.41
N GLN A 107 -3.05 10.88 5.53
CA GLN A 107 -2.13 10.37 4.51
C GLN A 107 -1.80 11.49 3.52
N HIS A 108 -0.58 11.49 2.98
CA HIS A 108 -0.18 12.49 1.99
C HIS A 108 -1.18 12.49 0.81
N PRO A 109 -1.53 13.67 0.27
CA PRO A 109 -2.40 13.74 -0.90
C PRO A 109 -1.85 12.95 -2.10
N ASP A 110 -2.75 12.49 -2.97
CA ASP A 110 -2.49 11.78 -4.23
C ASP A 110 -1.93 12.69 -5.36
N HIS A 111 -1.28 13.79 -4.99
CA HIS A 111 -0.70 14.75 -5.92
C HIS A 111 0.49 15.48 -5.29
N ASP A 112 1.34 16.04 -6.15
CA ASP A 112 2.49 16.83 -5.73
C ASP A 112 2.06 18.09 -4.96
N THR A 113 2.67 18.30 -3.80
CA THR A 113 2.45 19.49 -2.97
C THR A 113 3.71 20.34 -2.93
N GLU A 114 3.62 21.66 -3.13
CA GLU A 114 4.81 22.52 -3.09
C GLU A 114 5.42 22.67 -1.69
N GLN A 115 4.62 22.51 -0.63
CA GLN A 115 5.04 22.66 0.77
C GLN A 115 4.71 21.40 1.57
N TRP A 116 5.71 20.83 2.26
CA TRP A 116 5.57 19.69 3.17
C TRP A 116 6.56 19.78 4.35
N PRO A 117 6.16 19.46 5.60
CA PRO A 117 4.82 19.07 6.02
C PRO A 117 3.82 20.21 5.83
N PRO A 118 2.50 19.92 5.73
CA PRO A 118 1.48 20.97 5.67
C PRO A 118 1.66 21.86 6.90
N LYS A 119 1.54 23.18 6.76
CA LYS A 119 1.56 24.08 7.93
C LYS A 119 0.55 23.58 8.95
N GLU A 120 0.99 23.40 10.20
CA GLU A 120 0.15 22.93 11.30
C GLU A 120 -1.18 23.70 11.29
N ARG A 121 -2.29 22.98 11.11
CA ARG A 121 -3.60 23.52 11.47
C ARG A 121 -3.68 23.42 12.99
N SER A 122 -3.43 24.53 13.66
CA SER A 122 -3.73 24.74 15.09
C SER A 122 -5.16 24.37 15.43
#